data_AF-A0A967BK22-F1
#
_entry.id   AF-A0A967BK22-F1
#
_cell.length_a   1.000
_cell.length_b   1.000
_cell.length_c   1.000
_cell.angle_alpha   90.00
_cell.angle_beta   90.00
_cell.angle_gamma   90.00
#
_symmetry.space_group_name_H-M   'P 1'
#
loop_
_entity.id
_entity.type
_entity.pdbx_description
1 polymer ?
#
loop_
_entity_poly.entity_id
_entity_poly.type
_entity_poly.pdbx_seq_one_letter_code
_entity_poly.pdbx_strand_id
1 'polypeptide(L)'
;MKLQSHPSYLYEAGDLGPGRCRVICLVAALILLASVSVSQATTYTIIADEALADQAKVIIQAVVVAKEPAPISAPPSTDTFVQVERVLKGYVAGSTVVVRLAGGIGPDGVGLRVWGSPRFQLGERVLLFLVPRADGTYGVLHLMLGAFHEVQLGGRRLAVRDLSEAQEVFSDWDLLSQGPVAALDPPRRWDAFTRWLPLSHGQWHRPRRPA
;
A
#
# COMPACT_ATOMS: atom_id res chain seq x y z
N MET A 1 -79.50 -16.64 -24.84
CA MET A 1 -79.06 -15.63 -25.84
C MET A 1 -79.14 -14.24 -25.22
N LYS A 2 -78.04 -13.74 -24.64
CA LYS A 2 -77.59 -12.33 -24.58
C LYS A 2 -76.32 -12.25 -23.72
N LEU A 3 -75.25 -11.75 -24.33
CA LEU A 3 -73.97 -11.38 -23.71
C LEU A 3 -74.11 -10.11 -22.86
N GLN A 4 -73.28 -9.98 -21.81
CA GLN A 4 -72.66 -8.73 -21.32
C GLN A 4 -71.74 -9.10 -20.14
N SER A 5 -70.40 -9.07 -20.27
CA SER A 5 -69.44 -7.95 -20.37
C SER A 5 -68.67 -7.80 -19.04
N HIS A 6 -67.39 -8.21 -19.02
CA HIS A 6 -66.47 -8.00 -17.90
C HIS A 6 -65.91 -6.57 -17.93
N PRO A 7 -65.83 -5.85 -16.78
CA PRO A 7 -65.17 -4.56 -16.72
C PRO A 7 -63.64 -4.71 -16.58
N SER A 8 -62.96 -3.86 -17.34
CA SER A 8 -61.51 -3.65 -17.40
C SER A 8 -60.99 -2.97 -16.12
N TYR A 9 -59.93 -3.48 -15.51
CA TYR A 9 -59.19 -2.79 -14.46
C TYR A 9 -58.16 -1.85 -15.08
N LEU A 10 -58.37 -0.53 -14.94
CA LEU A 10 -57.35 0.49 -15.18
C LEU A 10 -56.56 0.72 -13.88
N TYR A 11 -55.24 0.69 -13.98
CA TYR A 11 -54.31 0.99 -12.90
C TYR A 11 -54.16 2.52 -12.80
N GLU A 12 -54.72 3.15 -11.76
CA GLU A 12 -54.52 4.57 -11.49
C GLU A 12 -53.05 4.83 -11.07
N ALA A 13 -52.35 5.65 -11.85
CA ALA A 13 -51.08 6.22 -11.44
C ALA A 13 -51.34 7.31 -10.39
N GLY A 14 -51.11 6.97 -9.12
CA GLY A 14 -51.25 7.91 -8.00
C GLY A 14 -50.31 9.10 -8.15
N ASP A 15 -50.90 10.30 -8.25
CA ASP A 15 -50.21 11.57 -8.38
C ASP A 15 -49.51 11.96 -7.05
N LEU A 16 -48.18 12.14 -7.07
CA LEU A 16 -47.39 12.49 -5.90
C LEU A 16 -47.38 14.02 -5.68
N GLY A 17 -48.20 14.51 -4.76
CA GLY A 17 -48.26 15.93 -4.40
C GLY A 17 -46.91 16.55 -3.94
N PRO A 18 -46.76 17.89 -4.05
CA PRO A 18 -45.47 18.60 -3.94
C PRO A 18 -44.78 18.47 -2.57
N GLY A 19 -45.53 18.19 -1.50
CA GLY A 19 -44.96 17.92 -0.17
C GLY A 19 -44.25 16.58 -0.06
N ARG A 20 -44.71 15.55 -0.80
CA ARG A 20 -44.09 14.21 -0.82
C ARG A 20 -42.78 14.24 -1.59
N CYS A 21 -42.72 15.05 -2.66
CA CYS A 21 -41.50 15.26 -3.45
C CYS A 21 -40.39 15.90 -2.60
N ARG A 22 -40.71 16.89 -1.76
CA ARG A 22 -39.74 17.52 -0.83
C ARG A 22 -39.19 16.53 0.20
N VAL A 23 -40.05 15.68 0.78
CA VAL A 23 -39.62 14.67 1.75
C VAL A 23 -38.74 13.61 1.08
N ILE A 24 -39.10 13.15 -0.12
CA ILE A 24 -38.31 12.18 -0.89
C ILE A 24 -36.93 12.77 -1.23
N CYS A 25 -36.85 14.02 -1.68
CA CYS A 25 -35.57 14.67 -1.96
C CYS A 25 -34.69 14.82 -0.70
N LEU A 26 -35.30 15.12 0.45
CA LEU A 26 -34.56 15.32 1.71
C LEU A 26 -34.05 13.98 2.27
N VAL A 27 -34.84 12.91 2.15
CA VAL A 27 -34.41 11.55 2.50
C VAL A 27 -33.31 11.06 1.56
N ALA A 28 -33.45 11.31 0.24
CA ALA A 28 -32.42 10.95 -0.73
C ALA A 28 -31.10 11.70 -0.46
N ALA A 29 -31.16 12.99 -0.12
CA ALA A 29 -29.98 13.77 0.26
C ALA A 29 -29.32 13.23 1.54
N LEU A 30 -30.10 12.88 2.56
CA LEU A 30 -29.58 12.27 3.79
C LEU A 30 -28.91 10.91 3.54
N ILE A 31 -29.47 10.08 2.66
CA ILE A 31 -28.86 8.79 2.26
C ILE A 31 -27.54 9.03 1.51
N LEU A 32 -27.49 10.01 0.60
CA LEU A 32 -26.26 10.41 -0.11
C LEU A 32 -25.18 10.91 0.86
N LEU A 33 -25.53 11.74 1.84
CA LEU A 33 -24.57 12.21 2.85
C LEU A 33 -24.10 11.07 3.78
N ALA A 34 -24.98 10.11 4.12
CA ALA A 34 -24.63 8.94 4.90
C ALA A 34 -23.77 7.92 4.13
N SER A 35 -23.68 8.04 2.80
CA SER A 35 -22.89 7.16 1.93
C SER A 35 -21.42 7.61 1.79
N VAL A 36 -21.05 8.75 2.36
CA VAL A 36 -19.65 9.23 2.34
C VAL A 36 -18.83 8.39 3.31
N SER A 37 -18.31 7.27 2.80
CA SER A 37 -17.33 6.46 3.51
C SER A 37 -16.05 7.29 3.64
N VAL A 38 -15.63 7.61 4.86
CA VAL A 38 -14.29 8.17 5.10
C VAL A 38 -13.30 7.09 4.69
N SER A 39 -12.71 7.24 3.50
CA SER A 39 -11.60 6.40 3.07
C SER A 39 -10.44 6.69 4.01
N GLN A 40 -10.21 5.78 4.97
CA GLN A 40 -8.99 5.80 5.78
C GLN A 40 -7.85 5.29 4.91
N ALA A 41 -7.44 6.09 3.93
CA ALA A 41 -6.29 5.80 3.10
C ALA A 41 -5.07 6.52 3.69
N THR A 42 -3.97 5.79 3.85
CA THR A 42 -2.68 6.45 4.11
C THR A 42 -2.28 7.23 2.87
N THR A 43 -1.90 8.48 3.07
CA THR A 43 -1.35 9.32 2.02
C THR A 43 0.16 9.14 1.96
N TYR A 44 0.72 9.08 0.74
CA TYR A 44 2.16 9.07 0.53
C TYR A 44 2.57 9.95 -0.65
N THR A 45 3.82 10.39 -0.65
CA THR A 45 4.47 10.97 -1.84
C THR A 45 5.46 9.93 -2.36
N ILE A 46 5.44 9.66 -3.66
CA ILE A 46 6.33 8.68 -4.25
C ILE A 46 7.79 9.09 -4.03
N ILE A 47 8.60 8.16 -3.55
CA ILE A 47 10.04 8.35 -3.40
C ILE A 47 10.76 7.66 -4.56
N ALA A 48 11.70 8.38 -5.17
CA ALA A 48 12.61 7.85 -6.18
C ALA A 48 13.45 6.71 -5.58
N ASP A 49 13.77 5.71 -6.40
CA ASP A 49 14.49 4.52 -5.93
C ASP A 49 15.90 4.85 -5.43
N GLU A 50 16.54 5.86 -6.01
CA GLU A 50 17.83 6.42 -5.59
C GLU A 50 17.74 6.94 -4.16
N ALA A 51 16.76 7.80 -3.90
CA ALA A 51 16.57 8.41 -2.59
C ALA A 51 16.19 7.36 -1.54
N LEU A 52 15.36 6.37 -1.92
CA LEU A 52 15.04 5.24 -1.05
C LEU A 52 16.28 4.40 -0.74
N ALA A 53 17.09 4.09 -1.75
CA ALA A 53 18.34 3.34 -1.60
C ALA A 53 19.33 4.09 -0.71
N ASP A 54 19.48 5.40 -0.87
CA ASP A 54 20.37 6.24 -0.08
C ASP A 54 19.97 6.26 1.41
N GLN A 55 18.67 6.40 1.69
CA GLN A 55 18.13 6.44 3.06
C GLN A 55 18.19 5.08 3.76
N ALA A 56 18.00 3.98 3.03
CA ALA A 56 18.03 2.64 3.61
C ALA A 56 19.40 2.32 4.22
N LYS A 57 19.38 1.79 5.45
CA LYS A 57 20.60 1.34 6.13
C LYS A 57 21.00 -0.06 5.70
N VAL A 58 20.01 -0.90 5.41
CA VAL A 58 20.18 -2.26 4.91
C VAL A 58 19.24 -2.47 3.73
N ILE A 59 19.72 -3.14 2.68
CA ILE A 59 18.89 -3.59 1.56
C ILE A 59 19.15 -5.08 1.35
N ILE A 60 18.09 -5.89 1.38
CA ILE A 60 18.20 -7.35 1.22
C ILE A 60 17.23 -7.88 0.18
N GLN A 61 17.67 -8.93 -0.51
CA GLN A 61 16.80 -9.89 -1.16
C GLN A 61 16.59 -11.07 -0.21
N ALA A 62 15.34 -11.45 0.01
CA ALA A 62 14.99 -12.48 0.98
C ALA A 62 13.72 -13.25 0.58
N VAL A 63 13.50 -14.38 1.25
CA VAL A 63 12.27 -15.18 1.16
C VAL A 63 11.57 -15.16 2.52
N VAL A 64 10.26 -14.97 2.51
CA VAL A 64 9.45 -14.97 3.75
C VAL A 64 9.27 -16.40 4.23
N VAL A 65 9.70 -16.71 5.46
CA VAL A 65 9.70 -18.08 6.01
C VAL A 65 8.79 -18.28 7.21
N ALA A 66 8.40 -17.21 7.91
CA ALA A 66 7.39 -17.28 8.96
C ALA A 66 6.79 -15.89 9.25
N LYS A 67 5.62 -15.87 9.89
CA LYS A 67 4.96 -14.66 10.40
C LYS A 67 4.29 -14.97 11.72
N GLU A 68 4.54 -14.14 12.73
CA GLU A 68 4.01 -14.32 14.08
C GLU A 68 3.61 -12.95 14.67
N PRO A 69 2.65 -12.88 15.60
CA PRO A 69 2.46 -11.69 16.42
C PRO A 69 3.74 -11.33 17.17
N ALA A 70 4.11 -10.05 17.19
CA ALA A 70 5.29 -9.62 17.92
C ALA A 70 5.08 -9.80 19.45
N PRO A 71 6.01 -10.43 20.18
CA PRO A 71 5.79 -10.84 21.57
C PRO A 71 5.65 -9.69 22.58
N ILE A 72 6.22 -8.51 22.27
CA ILE A 72 6.14 -7.31 23.13
C ILE A 72 6.14 -6.07 22.22
N SER A 73 5.01 -5.77 21.59
CA SER A 73 4.84 -4.53 20.83
C SER A 73 3.55 -3.83 21.21
N ALA A 74 3.67 -2.64 21.79
CA ALA A 74 2.60 -1.66 21.84
C ALA A 74 3.00 -0.52 20.90
N PRO A 75 2.27 -0.27 19.79
CA PRO A 75 1.04 -0.93 19.36
C PRO A 75 1.23 -2.33 18.73
N PRO A 76 0.14 -3.12 18.53
CA PRO A 76 0.22 -4.45 17.92
C PRO A 76 1.03 -4.46 16.63
N SER A 77 1.94 -5.42 16.51
CA SER A 77 2.86 -5.57 15.39
C SER A 77 2.97 -7.04 14.99
N THR A 78 3.41 -7.27 13.75
CA THR A 78 3.65 -8.62 13.21
C THR A 78 5.13 -8.78 12.90
N ASP A 79 5.76 -9.81 13.45
CA ASP A 79 7.12 -10.21 13.13
C ASP A 79 7.11 -11.11 11.90
N THR A 80 7.73 -10.65 10.83
CA THR A 80 7.96 -11.44 9.62
C THR A 80 9.40 -11.90 9.60
N PHE A 81 9.59 -13.21 9.61
CA PHE A 81 10.91 -13.84 9.51
C PHE A 81 11.23 -14.01 8.04
N VAL A 82 12.36 -13.46 7.62
CA VAL A 82 12.82 -13.58 6.23
C VAL A 82 14.20 -14.22 6.19
N GLN A 83 14.34 -15.24 5.36
CA GLN A 83 15.60 -15.88 5.03
C GLN A 83 16.31 -15.03 3.99
N VAL A 84 17.47 -14.48 4.35
CA VAL A 84 18.27 -13.63 3.48
C VAL A 84 18.94 -14.47 2.42
N GLU A 85 18.66 -14.17 1.15
CA GLU A 85 19.35 -14.77 0.00
C GLU A 85 20.56 -13.94 -0.41
N ARG A 86 20.45 -12.61 -0.31
CA ARG A 86 21.52 -11.69 -0.65
C ARG A 86 21.38 -10.37 0.10
N VAL A 87 22.49 -9.86 0.62
CA VAL A 87 22.60 -8.48 1.11
C VAL A 87 23.12 -7.59 -0.02
N LEU A 88 22.37 -6.56 -0.39
CA LEU A 88 22.71 -5.61 -1.44
C LEU A 88 23.34 -4.32 -0.90
N LYS A 89 22.99 -3.94 0.33
CA LYS A 89 23.56 -2.80 1.06
C LYS A 89 23.53 -3.07 2.56
N GLY A 90 24.57 -2.61 3.26
CA GLY A 90 24.66 -2.71 4.72
C GLY A 90 25.08 -4.10 5.20
N TYR A 91 24.71 -4.42 6.43
CA TYR A 91 25.05 -5.67 7.09
C TYR A 91 23.86 -6.21 7.90
N VAL A 92 23.71 -7.54 7.91
CA VAL A 92 22.75 -8.27 8.75
C VAL A 92 23.49 -9.37 9.49
N ALA A 93 23.14 -9.59 10.76
CA ALA A 93 23.70 -10.68 11.54
C ALA A 93 22.88 -11.95 11.28
N GLY A 94 23.54 -12.98 10.74
CA GLY A 94 22.92 -14.29 10.48
C GLY A 94 22.19 -14.38 9.14
N SER A 95 21.56 -15.53 8.92
CA SER A 95 20.89 -15.87 7.65
C SER A 95 19.39 -15.56 7.66
N THR A 96 18.81 -15.34 8.83
CA THR A 96 17.39 -15.01 9.01
C THR A 96 17.28 -13.72 9.80
N VAL A 97 16.48 -12.78 9.32
CA VAL A 97 16.21 -11.52 10.01
C VAL A 97 14.73 -11.36 10.32
N VAL A 98 14.46 -10.67 11.42
CA VAL A 98 13.09 -10.35 11.83
C VAL A 98 12.75 -8.95 11.33
N VAL A 99 11.73 -8.86 10.48
CA VAL A 99 11.16 -7.61 9.99
C VAL A 99 9.84 -7.37 10.71
N ARG A 100 9.81 -6.38 11.59
CA ARG A 100 8.65 -6.05 12.43
C ARG A 100 7.80 -4.96 11.78
N LEU A 101 6.59 -5.35 11.39
CA LEU A 101 5.62 -4.49 10.71
C LEU A 101 4.56 -4.01 11.71
N ALA A 102 4.19 -2.74 11.63
CA ALA A 102 3.12 -2.20 12.46
C ALA A 102 1.76 -2.77 12.00
N GLY A 103 0.89 -3.05 12.97
CA GLY A 103 -0.40 -3.70 12.73
C GLY A 103 -0.35 -5.21 12.94
N GLY A 104 -1.53 -5.83 12.95
CA GLY A 104 -1.73 -7.22 13.31
C GLY A 104 -2.62 -7.35 14.54
N ILE A 105 -2.66 -8.55 15.11
CA ILE A 105 -3.49 -8.86 16.28
C ILE A 105 -2.58 -8.95 17.50
N GLY A 106 -2.90 -8.17 18.52
CA GLY A 106 -2.21 -8.20 19.82
C GLY A 106 -2.51 -9.48 20.60
N PRO A 107 -1.74 -9.76 21.67
CA PRO A 107 -1.94 -10.95 22.51
C PRO A 107 -3.29 -10.96 23.24
N ASP A 108 -3.93 -9.80 23.40
CA ASP A 108 -5.27 -9.61 23.95
C ASP A 108 -6.40 -9.82 22.92
N GLY A 109 -6.04 -10.17 21.68
CA GLY A 109 -6.99 -10.32 20.57
C GLY A 109 -7.39 -9.00 19.90
N VAL A 110 -6.86 -7.86 20.34
CA VAL A 110 -7.17 -6.55 19.75
C VAL A 110 -6.36 -6.38 18.46
N GLY A 111 -7.06 -6.14 17.35
CA GLY A 111 -6.45 -5.87 16.05
C GLY A 111 -6.09 -4.40 15.86
N LEU A 112 -4.90 -4.14 15.32
CA LEU A 112 -4.54 -2.85 14.73
C LEU A 112 -4.37 -3.01 13.22
N ARG A 113 -5.09 -2.18 12.46
CA ARG A 113 -4.90 -2.03 11.03
C ARG A 113 -4.03 -0.80 10.76
N VAL A 114 -2.90 -1.01 10.10
CA VAL A 114 -2.06 0.07 9.57
C VAL A 114 -2.11 0.00 8.05
N TRP A 115 -2.77 0.99 7.45
CA TRP A 115 -2.87 1.11 6.00
C TRP A 115 -1.49 1.37 5.40
N GLY A 116 -1.19 0.69 4.30
CA GLY A 116 0.13 0.76 3.66
C GLY A 116 1.24 -0.03 4.36
N SER A 117 0.96 -0.70 5.48
CA SER A 117 1.89 -1.68 6.04
C SER A 117 2.09 -2.83 5.03
N PRO A 118 3.32 -3.18 4.65
CA PRO A 118 3.57 -4.25 3.68
C PRO A 118 2.88 -5.56 4.09
N ARG A 119 2.33 -6.28 3.12
CA ARG A 119 1.63 -7.54 3.37
C ARG A 119 2.36 -8.67 2.69
N PHE A 120 2.95 -9.54 3.50
CA PHE A 120 3.77 -10.61 2.99
C PHE A 120 3.08 -11.97 2.97
N GLN A 121 3.38 -12.79 1.97
CA GLN A 121 2.96 -14.17 1.82
C GLN A 121 4.12 -15.12 2.15
N LEU A 122 3.79 -16.26 2.78
CA LEU A 122 4.78 -17.28 3.07
C LEU A 122 5.38 -17.85 1.77
N GLY A 123 6.71 -17.97 1.72
CA GLY A 123 7.43 -18.47 0.55
C GLY A 123 7.63 -17.45 -0.57
N GLU A 124 7.07 -16.24 -0.46
CA GLU A 124 7.30 -15.21 -1.47
C GLU A 124 8.73 -14.66 -1.36
N ARG A 125 9.26 -14.21 -2.50
CA ARG A 125 10.54 -13.52 -2.56
C ARG A 125 10.32 -12.01 -2.60
N VAL A 126 11.07 -11.31 -1.76
CA VAL A 126 10.95 -9.88 -1.54
C VAL A 126 12.30 -9.19 -1.62
N LEU A 127 12.25 -7.92 -2.00
CA LEU A 127 13.37 -6.99 -1.93
C LEU A 127 12.98 -5.90 -0.94
N LEU A 128 13.72 -5.80 0.17
CA LEU A 128 13.37 -4.96 1.30
C LEU A 128 14.42 -3.89 1.56
N PHE A 129 13.96 -2.67 1.72
CA PHE A 129 14.74 -1.51 2.17
C PHE A 129 14.44 -1.31 3.65
N LEU A 130 15.48 -1.45 4.48
CA LEU A 130 15.33 -1.65 5.91
C LEU A 130 16.05 -0.58 6.73
N VAL A 131 15.45 -0.30 7.89
CA VAL A 131 16.04 0.47 8.98
C VAL A 131 16.16 -0.40 10.24
N PRO A 132 17.35 -0.47 10.87
CA PRO A 132 17.52 -1.23 12.11
C PRO A 132 16.76 -0.55 13.24
N ARG A 133 16.27 -1.36 14.17
CA ARG A 133 15.64 -0.91 15.42
C ARG A 133 16.53 -1.25 16.61
N ALA A 134 16.32 -0.55 17.72
CA ALA A 134 17.09 -0.73 18.94
C ALA A 134 16.92 -2.13 19.56
N ASP A 135 15.81 -2.81 19.28
CA ASP A 135 15.50 -4.17 19.74
C ASP A 135 16.13 -5.28 18.86
N GLY A 136 16.95 -4.93 17.87
CA GLY A 136 17.60 -5.87 16.96
C GLY A 136 16.73 -6.32 15.78
N THR A 137 15.45 -5.93 15.73
CA THR A 137 14.60 -6.15 14.56
C THR A 137 14.84 -5.08 13.49
N TYR A 138 14.27 -5.29 12.31
CA TYR A 138 14.25 -4.29 11.23
C TYR A 138 12.83 -3.78 10.99
N GLY A 139 12.70 -2.49 10.67
CA GLY A 139 11.50 -1.93 10.06
C GLY A 139 11.68 -1.80 8.55
N VAL A 140 10.58 -1.86 7.79
CA VAL A 140 10.59 -1.48 6.37
C VAL A 140 10.59 0.04 6.28
N LEU A 141 11.57 0.60 5.55
CA LEU A 141 11.69 2.02 5.32
C LEU A 141 10.48 2.51 4.51
N HIS A 142 9.79 3.55 4.98
CA HIS A 142 8.63 4.15 4.28
C HIS A 142 7.49 3.15 3.97
N LEU A 143 7.26 2.16 4.85
CA LEU A 143 6.16 1.19 4.73
C LEU A 143 6.16 0.47 3.37
N MET A 144 5.04 0.40 2.65
CA MET A 144 4.93 -0.21 1.31
C MET A 144 5.94 0.32 0.28
N LEU A 145 6.48 1.54 0.46
CA LEU A 145 7.45 2.10 -0.48
C LEU A 145 8.81 1.39 -0.40
N GLY A 146 9.18 0.87 0.77
CA GLY A 146 10.41 0.10 0.97
C GLY A 146 10.27 -1.40 0.73
N ALA A 147 9.09 -1.88 0.35
CA ALA A 147 8.83 -3.29 0.12
C ALA A 147 8.51 -3.54 -1.35
N PHE A 148 9.32 -4.36 -2.00
CA PHE A 148 9.09 -4.82 -3.36
C PHE A 148 8.83 -6.33 -3.36
N HIS A 149 7.77 -6.73 -4.04
CA HIS A 149 7.40 -8.12 -4.27
C HIS A 149 7.97 -8.59 -5.61
N GLU A 150 8.52 -9.80 -5.64
CA GLU A 150 8.84 -10.45 -6.91
C GLU A 150 7.57 -11.01 -7.55
N VAL A 151 7.27 -10.56 -8.77
CA VAL A 151 6.18 -11.12 -9.58
C VAL A 151 6.71 -11.61 -10.92
N GLN A 152 6.13 -12.70 -11.41
CA GLN A 152 6.42 -13.23 -12.73
C GLN A 152 5.33 -12.79 -13.70
N LEU A 153 5.67 -11.97 -14.69
CA LEU A 153 4.73 -11.50 -15.71
C LEU A 153 5.35 -11.60 -17.10
N GLY A 154 4.68 -12.29 -18.04
CA GLY A 154 5.16 -12.43 -19.42
C GLY A 154 6.56 -13.03 -19.53
N GLY A 155 6.89 -14.02 -18.67
CA GLY A 155 8.22 -14.65 -18.62
C GLY A 155 9.32 -13.78 -18.01
N ARG A 156 8.99 -12.61 -17.45
CA ARG A 156 9.94 -11.70 -16.81
C ARG A 156 9.69 -11.62 -15.31
N ARG A 157 10.79 -11.56 -14.55
CA ARG A 157 10.78 -11.28 -13.11
C ARG A 157 10.77 -9.77 -12.89
N LEU A 158 9.77 -9.29 -12.16
CA LEU A 158 9.56 -7.87 -11.88
C LEU A 158 9.54 -7.63 -10.36
N ALA A 159 10.05 -6.49 -9.94
CA ALA A 159 9.93 -5.97 -8.59
C ALA A 159 8.83 -4.89 -8.59
N VAL A 160 7.82 -5.07 -7.73
CA VAL A 160 6.62 -4.21 -7.69
C VAL A 160 6.32 -3.77 -6.26
N ARG A 161 5.99 -2.49 -6.07
CA ARG A 161 5.40 -2.00 -4.81
C ARG A 161 3.90 -2.26 -4.82
N ASP A 162 3.37 -2.86 -3.77
CA ASP A 162 1.92 -2.93 -3.59
C ASP A 162 1.42 -1.61 -2.96
N LEU A 163 0.83 -0.76 -3.80
CA LEU A 163 0.30 0.55 -3.40
C LEU A 163 -1.24 0.56 -3.32
N SER A 164 -1.89 -0.62 -3.37
CA SER A 164 -3.34 -0.75 -3.44
C SER A 164 -4.11 -0.20 -2.24
N GLU A 165 -3.43 -0.01 -1.11
CA GLU A 165 -4.04 0.43 0.16
C GLU A 165 -3.84 1.92 0.48
N ALA A 166 -3.29 2.69 -0.47
CA ALA A 166 -2.85 4.04 -0.19
C ALA A 166 -3.09 4.99 -1.36
N GLN A 167 -3.28 6.27 -1.02
CA GLN A 167 -3.52 7.32 -2.00
C GLN A 167 -2.23 8.14 -2.18
N GLU A 168 -1.77 8.24 -3.41
CA GLU A 168 -0.65 9.14 -3.74
C GLU A 168 -1.10 10.60 -3.62
N VAL A 169 -0.27 11.42 -2.99
CA VAL A 169 -0.37 12.88 -2.97
C VAL A 169 0.89 13.48 -3.56
N PHE A 170 0.67 14.30 -4.57
CA PHE A 170 1.67 15.10 -5.25
C PHE A 170 2.01 16.32 -4.40
N SER A 171 3.29 16.64 -4.30
CA SER A 171 3.70 17.94 -3.75
C SER A 171 3.46 19.05 -4.78
N ASP A 172 3.39 20.31 -4.32
CA ASP A 172 3.31 21.48 -5.22
C ASP A 172 4.45 21.47 -6.26
N TRP A 173 5.62 20.96 -5.88
CA TRP A 173 6.76 20.81 -6.79
C TRP A 173 6.52 19.74 -7.85
N ASP A 174 5.87 18.62 -7.51
CA ASP A 174 5.56 17.53 -8.46
C ASP A 174 4.56 17.98 -9.52
N LEU A 175 3.56 18.76 -9.12
CA LEU A 175 2.55 19.32 -10.02
C LEU A 175 3.14 20.33 -11.02
N LEU A 176 4.21 21.02 -10.63
CA LEU A 176 4.93 21.97 -11.48
C LEU A 176 6.00 21.31 -12.35
N SER A 177 6.53 20.16 -11.92
CA SER A 177 7.64 19.46 -12.58
C SER A 177 7.20 18.37 -13.55
N GLN A 178 6.01 17.79 -13.36
CA GLN A 178 5.51 16.66 -14.15
C GLN A 178 4.16 17.05 -14.78
N GLY A 179 4.05 16.93 -16.11
CA GLY A 179 2.78 17.14 -16.83
C GLY A 179 1.67 16.17 -16.35
N PRO A 180 0.40 16.37 -16.77
CA PRO A 180 -0.71 15.63 -16.21
C PRO A 180 -0.56 14.13 -16.46
N VAL A 181 -0.65 13.35 -15.37
CA VAL A 181 -0.61 11.88 -15.27
C VAL A 181 0.79 11.24 -15.18
N ALA A 182 1.29 11.10 -13.96
CA ALA A 182 2.27 10.08 -13.58
C ALA A 182 1.84 9.44 -12.25
N ALA A 183 0.84 8.55 -12.30
CA ALA A 183 0.28 7.92 -11.09
C ALA A 183 0.22 6.39 -11.21
N LEU A 184 1.26 5.79 -11.81
CA LEU A 184 1.52 4.35 -11.71
C LEU A 184 3.01 4.20 -11.44
N ASP A 185 3.37 3.74 -10.24
CA ASP A 185 4.73 3.35 -9.92
C ASP A 185 5.13 2.17 -10.83
N PRO A 186 6.05 2.37 -11.79
CA PRO A 186 6.30 1.37 -12.82
C PRO A 186 7.02 0.16 -12.24
N PRO A 187 6.72 -1.08 -12.67
CA PRO A 187 7.43 -2.26 -12.21
C PRO A 187 8.91 -2.20 -12.64
N ARG A 188 9.83 -2.54 -11.73
CA ARG A 188 11.27 -2.63 -12.05
C ARG A 188 11.57 -4.03 -12.56
N ARG A 189 12.51 -4.16 -13.49
CA ARG A 189 13.04 -5.49 -13.87
C ARG A 189 13.91 -6.01 -12.74
N TRP A 190 13.55 -7.15 -12.14
CA TRP A 190 14.18 -7.68 -10.93
C TRP A 190 15.72 -7.71 -11.01
N ASP A 191 16.25 -8.37 -12.05
CA ASP A 191 17.69 -8.58 -12.20
C ASP A 191 18.45 -7.29 -12.55
N ALA A 192 17.79 -6.32 -13.20
CA ALA A 192 18.41 -5.03 -13.48
C ALA A 192 18.47 -4.18 -12.21
N PHE A 193 17.37 -4.16 -11.45
CA PHE A 193 17.23 -3.35 -10.25
C PHE A 193 18.15 -3.83 -9.13
N THR A 194 18.17 -5.13 -8.85
CA THR A 194 19.03 -5.71 -7.80
C THR A 194 20.53 -5.61 -8.13
N ARG A 195 20.92 -5.55 -9.41
CA ARG A 195 22.31 -5.26 -9.81
C ARG A 195 22.68 -3.79 -9.69
N TRP A 196 21.71 -2.89 -9.86
CA TRP A 196 21.94 -1.46 -9.77
C TRP A 196 22.01 -0.95 -8.32
N LEU A 197 21.26 -1.52 -7.38
CA LEU A 197 21.21 -1.07 -5.98
C LEU A 197 22.57 -1.04 -5.26
N PRO A 198 23.47 -2.03 -5.44
CA PRO A 198 24.83 -1.93 -4.89
C PRO A 198 25.69 -0.86 -5.55
N LEU A 199 25.28 -0.24 -6.66
CA LEU A 199 26.06 0.78 -7.38
C LEU A 199 25.52 2.20 -7.18
N SER A 200 24.28 2.32 -6.71
CA SER A 200 23.61 3.62 -6.57
C SER A 200 24.08 4.42 -5.36
N HIS A 201 24.64 3.76 -4.33
CA HIS A 201 25.04 4.42 -3.10
C HIS A 201 26.28 5.31 -3.30
N GLY A 202 26.18 6.59 -2.93
CA GLY A 202 27.30 7.53 -2.87
C GLY A 202 27.51 8.44 -4.10
N GLN A 203 26.66 8.38 -5.13
CA GLN A 203 26.81 9.22 -6.33
C GLN A 203 26.40 10.69 -6.14
N TRP A 204 25.79 11.06 -5.01
CA TRP A 204 25.27 12.42 -4.73
C TRP A 204 26.22 13.36 -3.97
N HIS A 205 27.41 12.95 -3.51
CA HIS A 205 28.32 13.83 -2.75
C HIS A 205 28.98 14.98 -3.56
N ARG A 206 28.47 15.34 -4.75
CA ARG A 206 28.87 16.59 -5.42
C ARG A 206 27.78 17.65 -5.22
N PRO A 207 27.96 18.63 -4.32
CA PRO A 207 27.07 19.78 -4.27
C PRO A 207 27.21 20.55 -5.58
N ARG A 208 26.14 20.61 -6.39
CA ARG A 208 26.02 21.64 -7.43
C ARG A 208 25.76 22.94 -6.70
N ARG A 209 26.81 23.74 -6.49
CA ARG A 209 26.62 25.15 -6.15
C ARG A 209 25.91 25.82 -7.34
N PRO A 210 24.82 26.56 -7.13
CA PRO A 210 24.39 27.53 -8.13
C PRO A 210 25.51 28.57 -8.29
N ALA A 211 25.86 28.84 -9.55
CA ALA A 211 26.64 30.01 -9.94
C ALA A 211 25.76 31.26 -9.88
#